data_AF-A0A2E3QWY4-F1
#
_entry.id   AF-A0A2E3QWY4-F1
#
_cell.length_a   1.000
_cell.length_b   1.000
_cell.length_c   1.000
_cell.angle_alpha   90.00
_cell.angle_beta   90.00
_cell.angle_gamma   90.00
#
_symmetry.space_group_name_H-M   'P 1'
#
loop_
_entity.id
_entity.type
_entity.pdbx_description
1 polymer ?
#
loop_
_entity_poly.entity_id
_entity_poly.type
_entity_poly.pdbx_seq_one_letter_code
_entity_poly.pdbx_strand_id
1 'polypeptide(L)'
;MSSRRLIRLAVFFALGLLFAFVLSDVLGLRASETGVISPKGWHGISHGSHTHYVPDDWAGSEATGVSISDFPTSPPPEGMTVSATGQIVPVE
;
A
#
# COMPACT_ATOMS: atom_id res chain seq x y z
N MET A 1 -36.83 -10.33 -24.25
CA MET A 1 -35.36 -10.27 -24.45
C MET A 1 -34.81 -11.69 -24.32
N SER A 2 -34.00 -12.19 -25.28
CA SER A 2 -33.51 -13.58 -25.25
C SER A 2 -32.63 -13.84 -24.02
N SER A 3 -32.76 -15.01 -23.38
CA SER A 3 -31.97 -15.41 -22.21
C SER A 3 -30.45 -15.27 -22.45
N ARG A 4 -30.00 -15.49 -23.69
CA ARG A 4 -28.58 -15.30 -24.08
C ARG A 4 -28.13 -13.84 -24.03
N ARG A 5 -29.01 -12.88 -24.33
CA ARG A 5 -28.71 -11.44 -24.21
C ARG A 5 -28.67 -11.00 -22.75
N LEU A 6 -29.56 -11.51 -21.92
CA LEU A 6 -29.58 -11.22 -20.48
C LEU A 6 -28.32 -11.74 -19.78
N ILE A 7 -27.90 -12.97 -20.09
CA ILE A 7 -26.66 -13.56 -19.56
C ILE A 7 -25.45 -12.70 -19.94
N ARG A 8 -25.34 -12.29 -21.21
CA ARG A 8 -24.23 -11.42 -21.65
C ARG A 8 -24.21 -10.09 -20.90
N LEU A 9 -25.38 -9.46 -20.74
CA LEU A 9 -25.49 -8.19 -20.03
C LEU A 9 -25.06 -8.32 -18.56
N ALA A 10 -25.49 -9.40 -17.89
CA ALA A 10 -25.12 -9.69 -16.52
C ALA A 10 -23.60 -9.92 -16.39
N VAL A 11 -22.99 -10.65 -17.32
CA VAL A 11 -21.53 -10.87 -17.35
C VAL A 11 -20.78 -9.55 -17.53
N PHE A 12 -21.18 -8.69 -18.48
CA PHE A 12 -20.55 -7.39 -18.67
C PHE A 12 -20.66 -6.50 -17.43
N PHE A 13 -21.82 -6.51 -16.77
CA PHE A 13 -22.02 -5.73 -15.55
C PHE A 13 -21.14 -6.25 -14.40
N ALA A 14 -21.07 -7.56 -14.21
CA ALA A 14 -20.20 -8.17 -13.20
C ALA A 14 -18.72 -7.88 -13.45
N LEU A 15 -18.26 -7.94 -14.70
CA LEU A 15 -16.89 -7.58 -15.09
C LEU A 15 -16.62 -6.09 -14.84
N GLY A 16 -17.57 -5.21 -15.13
CA GLY A 16 -17.45 -3.78 -14.85
C GLY A 16 -17.32 -3.48 -13.36
N LEU A 17 -18.12 -4.15 -12.53
CA LEU A 17 -18.02 -4.04 -11.07
C LEU A 17 -16.67 -4.56 -10.54
N LEU A 18 -16.19 -5.69 -11.05
CA LEU A 18 -14.88 -6.21 -10.70
C LEU A 18 -13.76 -5.24 -11.09
N PHE A 19 -13.83 -4.66 -12.29
CA PHE A 19 -12.84 -3.69 -12.74
C PHE A 19 -12.84 -2.44 -11.86
N ALA A 20 -14.02 -1.89 -11.54
CA ALA A 20 -14.13 -0.75 -10.64
C ALA A 20 -13.58 -1.05 -9.23
N PHE A 21 -13.82 -2.26 -8.72
CA PHE A 21 -13.27 -2.73 -7.45
C PHE A 21 -11.73 -2.76 -7.48
N VAL A 22 -11.13 -3.39 -8.49
CA VAL A 22 -9.66 -3.42 -8.63
C VAL A 22 -9.08 -2.02 -8.80
N LEU A 23 -9.73 -1.17 -9.60
CA LEU A 23 -9.27 0.19 -9.84
C LEU A 23 -9.32 1.06 -8.57
N SER A 24 -10.33 0.87 -7.71
CA SER A 24 -10.39 1.57 -6.42
C SER A 24 -9.22 1.26 -5.49
N ASP A 25 -8.59 0.09 -5.63
CA ASP A 25 -7.38 -0.28 -4.90
C ASP A 25 -6.16 0.48 -5.43
N VAL A 26 -5.97 0.47 -6.75
CA VAL A 26 -4.84 1.13 -7.42
C VAL A 26 -4.88 2.63 -7.17
N LEU A 27 -6.07 3.22 -7.12
CA LEU A 27 -6.27 4.65 -6.85
C LEU A 27 -6.28 4.99 -5.35
N GLY A 28 -6.13 4.01 -4.45
CA GLY A 28 -6.08 4.25 -3.00
C GLY A 28 -7.38 4.81 -2.41
N LEU A 29 -8.52 4.59 -3.07
CA LEU A 29 -9.83 5.13 -2.67
C LEU A 29 -10.49 4.30 -1.56
N ARG A 30 -9.86 3.18 -1.17
CA ARG A 30 -10.30 2.28 -0.09
C ARG A 30 -9.13 2.01 0.85
N ALA A 31 -9.41 1.98 2.16
CA ALA A 31 -8.47 1.44 3.13
C ALA A 31 -8.39 -0.08 2.91
N SER A 32 -7.28 -0.51 2.33
CA SER A 32 -7.01 -1.93 2.06
C SER A 32 -6.26 -2.51 3.25
N GLU A 33 -6.86 -3.49 3.94
CA GLU A 33 -6.13 -4.32 4.92
C GLU A 33 -5.05 -5.17 4.23
N THR A 34 -5.11 -5.30 2.90
CA THR A 34 -4.06 -5.87 2.06
C THR A 34 -3.20 -4.78 1.44
N GLY A 35 -2.99 -3.67 2.17
CA GLY A 35 -1.97 -2.68 1.84
C GLY A 35 -0.72 -3.41 1.40
N VAL A 36 -0.20 -3.03 0.22
CA VAL A 36 0.89 -3.73 -0.47
C VAL A 36 2.01 -3.94 0.54
N ILE A 37 2.06 -5.13 1.14
CA ILE A 37 3.18 -5.56 1.97
C ILE A 37 4.34 -5.53 0.99
N SER A 38 5.22 -4.56 1.18
CA SER A 38 6.36 -4.41 0.32
C SER A 38 7.19 -5.67 0.55
N PRO A 39 7.57 -6.44 -0.49
CA PRO A 39 8.47 -7.57 -0.29
C PRO A 39 9.82 -7.14 0.32
N LYS A 40 10.08 -5.83 0.42
CA LYS A 40 11.25 -5.23 1.04
C LYS A 40 11.08 -4.94 2.55
N GLY A 41 9.89 -5.12 3.11
CA GLY A 41 9.58 -4.85 4.53
C GLY A 41 9.43 -3.36 4.89
N TRP A 42 9.23 -2.49 3.89
CA TRP A 42 9.06 -1.05 4.07
C TRP A 42 8.21 -0.41 2.97
N HIS A 43 7.53 0.68 3.30
CA HIS A 43 6.79 1.52 2.34
C HIS A 43 7.06 3.02 2.56
N GLY A 44 6.78 3.83 1.53
CA GLY A 44 6.95 5.27 1.58
C GLY A 44 5.67 5.99 2.01
N ILE A 45 5.77 6.92 2.95
CA ILE A 45 4.68 7.80 3.40
C ILE A 45 5.06 9.25 3.08
N SER A 46 4.16 9.96 2.41
CA SER A 46 4.33 11.40 2.16
C SER A 46 4.12 12.20 3.45
N HIS A 47 5.06 13.10 3.77
CA HIS A 47 5.02 13.95 4.93
C HIS A 47 5.59 15.33 4.59
N GLY A 48 4.74 16.36 4.66
CA GLY A 48 5.11 17.70 4.21
C GLY A 48 5.48 17.71 2.71
N SER A 49 6.73 18.06 2.41
CA SER A 49 7.28 18.19 1.05
C SER A 49 8.10 17.00 0.56
N HIS A 50 8.22 15.94 1.36
CA HIS A 50 9.04 14.77 1.03
C HIS A 50 8.39 13.47 1.50
N THR A 51 9.02 12.35 1.17
CA THR A 51 8.58 11.01 1.55
C THR A 51 9.52 10.46 2.62
N HIS A 52 8.98 9.85 3.67
CA HIS A 52 9.73 9.01 4.60
C HIS A 52 9.46 7.54 4.31
N TYR A 53 10.47 6.70 4.49
CA TYR A 53 10.36 5.25 4.30
C TYR A 53 10.29 4.57 5.66
N VAL A 54 9.18 3.91 5.93
CA VAL A 54 8.85 3.30 7.23
C VAL A 54 8.69 1.79 7.08
N PRO A 55 8.85 1.00 8.16
CA PRO A 55 8.51 -0.41 8.20
C PRO A 55 7.05 -0.67 7.82
N ASP A 56 6.75 -1.84 7.26
CA ASP A 56 5.38 -2.21 6.87
C ASP A 56 4.40 -2.29 8.04
N ASP A 57 4.88 -2.52 9.25
CA ASP A 57 4.09 -2.57 10.48
C ASP A 57 4.07 -1.23 11.25
N TRP A 58 4.57 -0.14 10.66
CA TRP A 58 4.59 1.15 11.34
C TRP A 58 3.17 1.71 11.53
N ALA A 59 2.72 1.73 12.79
CA ALA A 59 1.37 2.15 13.19
C ALA A 59 1.22 3.66 13.44
N GLY A 60 2.19 4.47 13.02
CA GLY A 60 2.21 5.92 13.26
C GLY A 60 2.89 6.33 14.56
N SER A 61 3.23 7.63 14.67
CA SER A 61 3.99 8.18 15.80
C SER A 61 3.28 8.02 17.14
N GLU A 62 1.96 8.17 17.17
CA GLU A 62 1.17 8.04 18.40
C GLU A 62 1.21 6.62 18.98
N ALA A 63 1.23 5.60 18.11
CA ALA A 63 1.23 4.20 18.53
C ALA A 63 2.64 3.69 18.87
N THR A 64 3.66 4.17 18.15
CA THR A 64 5.04 3.66 18.25
C THR A 64 5.93 4.52 19.16
N GLY A 65 5.56 5.79 19.39
CA GLY A 65 6.41 6.77 20.05
C GLY A 65 7.61 7.23 19.21
N VAL A 66 7.73 6.78 17.96
CA VAL A 66 8.80 7.15 17.03
C VAL A 66 8.27 8.19 16.05
N SER A 67 8.96 9.31 15.91
CA SER A 67 8.51 10.37 14.99
C SER A 67 8.72 9.92 13.55
N ILE A 68 7.78 10.26 12.66
CA ILE A 68 7.96 10.05 11.22
C ILE A 68 9.25 10.71 10.69
N SER A 69 9.68 11.81 11.33
CA SER A 69 10.92 12.52 10.98
C SER A 69 12.19 11.73 11.28
N ASP A 70 12.11 10.67 12.10
CA ASP A 70 13.24 9.81 12.43
C ASP A 70 13.54 8.77 11.33
N PHE A 71 12.61 8.63 10.38
CA PHE A 71 12.72 7.69 9.26
C PHE A 71 13.44 8.30 8.06
N PRO A 72 14.17 7.49 7.26
CA PRO A 72 14.95 7.98 6.14
C PRO A 72 14.04 8.56 5.04
N THR A 73 14.55 9.58 4.35
CA THR A 73 13.85 10.24 3.23
C THR A 73 14.31 9.75 1.85
N SER A 74 15.23 8.79 1.84
CA SER A 74 15.68 8.07 0.65
C SER A 74 15.36 6.58 0.82
N PRO A 75 14.95 5.89 -0.26
CA PRO A 75 14.57 4.50 -0.17
C PRO A 75 15.79 3.65 0.25
N PRO A 76 15.61 2.63 1.12
CA PRO A 76 16.66 1.68 1.42
C PRO A 76 17.24 1.03 0.15
N PRO A 77 18.56 0.78 0.11
CA PRO A 77 19.20 0.02 -0.96
C PRO A 77 18.62 -1.40 -1.10
N GLU A 78 18.93 -2.08 -2.21
CA GLU A 78 18.59 -3.50 -2.36
C GLU A 78 19.24 -4.35 -1.26
N GLY A 79 18.48 -5.31 -0.72
CA GLY A 79 18.91 -6.15 0.39
C GLY A 79 18.85 -5.47 1.76
N MET A 80 18.33 -4.23 1.85
CA MET A 80 18.13 -3.50 3.10
C MET A 80 16.64 -3.19 3.34
N THR A 81 16.28 -3.08 4.62
CA THR A 81 14.97 -2.64 5.11
C THR A 81 15.10 -1.47 6.10
N VAL A 82 13.99 -0.97 6.59
CA VAL A 82 13.92 0.03 7.66
C VAL A 82 13.48 -0.65 8.95
N SER A 83 14.18 -0.40 10.05
CA SER A 83 13.82 -0.89 11.38
C SER A 83 12.68 -0.07 11.99
N ALA A 84 12.08 -0.58 13.07
CA ALA A 84 11.06 0.12 13.86
C ALA A 84 11.51 1.52 14.37
N THR A 85 12.81 1.78 14.41
CA THR A 85 13.41 3.04 14.88
C THR A 85 13.93 3.92 13.75
N GLY A 86 13.68 3.57 12.48
CA GLY A 86 14.12 4.35 11.33
C GLY A 86 15.55 4.08 10.87
N GLN A 87 16.21 3.04 11.39
CA GLN A 87 17.54 2.66 10.92
C GLN A 87 17.45 1.78 9.68
N ILE A 88 18.34 1.97 8.71
CA ILE A 88 18.47 1.06 7.57
C ILE A 88 19.30 -0.15 8.02
N VAL A 89 18.71 -1.34 7.90
CA VAL A 89 19.31 -2.61 8.35
C VAL A 89 19.21 -3.67 7.24
N PRO A 90 20.06 -4.71 7.22
CA PRO A 90 19.92 -5.81 6.27
C PRO A 90 18.56 -6.51 6.42
N VAL A 91 18.03 -7.03 5.31
CA VAL A 91 16.88 -7.94 5.35
C VAL A 91 17.39 -9.28 5.91
N GLU A 92 16.76 -9.76 7.00
CA GLU A 92 17.06 -11.08 7.60
C GLU A 92 16.56 -12.25 6.74
#